data_AF-F3NBY9-F1
#
_entry.id   AF-F3NBY9-F1
#
_cell.length_a   1.000
_cell.length_b   1.000
_cell.length_c   1.000
_cell.angle_alpha   90.00
_cell.angle_beta   90.00
_cell.angle_gamma   90.00
#
_symmetry.space_group_name_H-M   'P 1'
#
loop_
_entity.id
_entity.type
_entity.pdbx_description
1 polymer ?
#
loop_
_entity_poly.entity_id
_entity_poly.type
_entity_poly.pdbx_seq_one_letter_code
_entity_poly.pdbx_strand_id
1 'polypeptide(L)'
;MALAALVGGLGGAVIVGPVLGALPGSVAALWGLGALVTFSVGAVTLALQGFFDVVGIGLAILLVVVAGNPSAGGAFPLPMLPPFWASIGPALPPGAGTWTARSFAYFDGNAVLGPLLVLAAWALAGSVLTMLSAVPHRERNEEGPTAPTS
;
A
#
# COMPACT_ATOMS: atom_id res chain seq x y z
N MET A 1 -5.65 -9.09 6.13
CA MET A 1 -4.53 -8.24 5.65
C MET A 1 -3.71 -7.60 6.76
N ALA A 2 -4.31 -6.99 7.78
CA ALA A 2 -3.56 -6.35 8.87
C ALA A 2 -2.50 -7.26 9.51
N LEU A 3 -2.85 -8.52 9.83
CA LEU A 3 -1.88 -9.49 10.36
C LEU A 3 -0.72 -9.76 9.38
N ALA A 4 -1.02 -10.00 8.11
CA ALA A 4 -0.01 -10.23 7.09
C ALA A 4 0.92 -9.02 6.93
N ALA A 5 0.39 -7.80 7.04
CA ALA A 5 1.17 -6.57 7.00
C ALA A 5 2.06 -6.42 8.24
N LEU A 6 1.55 -6.70 9.45
CA LEU A 6 2.35 -6.66 10.67
C LEU A 6 3.49 -7.68 10.65
N VAL A 7 3.20 -8.92 10.25
CA VAL A 7 4.19 -10.01 10.17
C VAL A 7 5.19 -9.74 9.05
N GLY A 8 4.72 -9.36 7.87
CA GLY A 8 5.58 -9.04 6.72
C GLY A 8 6.47 -7.83 6.99
N GLY A 9 5.92 -6.78 7.62
CA GLY A 9 6.66 -5.61 8.05
C GLY A 9 7.73 -5.94 9.09
N LEU A 10 7.41 -6.82 10.06
CA LEU A 10 8.37 -7.25 11.07
C LEU A 10 9.50 -8.08 10.44
N GLY A 11 9.14 -9.03 9.58
CA GLY A 11 10.09 -9.84 8.82
C GLY A 11 11.04 -8.97 7.99
N GLY A 12 10.50 -7.99 7.26
CA GLY A 12 11.30 -7.03 6.50
C GLY A 12 12.24 -6.21 7.38
N ALA A 13 11.75 -5.68 8.51
CA ALA A 13 12.56 -4.89 9.43
C ALA A 13 13.69 -5.71 10.07
N VAL A 14 13.44 -6.97 10.44
CA VAL A 14 14.45 -7.89 10.98
C VAL A 14 15.48 -8.27 9.90
N ILE A 15 15.04 -8.54 8.67
CA ILE A 15 15.95 -8.88 7.58
C ILE A 15 16.85 -7.68 7.25
N VAL A 16 16.28 -6.50 7.04
CA VAL A 16 17.03 -5.31 6.64
C VAL A 16 17.94 -4.78 7.75
N GLY A 17 17.46 -4.80 9.00
CA GLY A 17 18.19 -4.30 10.17
C GLY A 17 19.22 -5.30 10.69
N PRO A 18 18.86 -6.15 11.68
CA PRO A 18 19.83 -7.01 12.37
C PRO A 18 20.44 -8.14 11.52
N VAL A 19 19.75 -8.67 10.52
CA VAL A 19 20.26 -9.81 9.73
C VAL A 19 21.27 -9.34 8.67
N LEU A 20 20.88 -8.37 7.84
CA LEU A 20 21.72 -7.89 6.74
C LEU A 20 22.60 -6.69 7.13
N GLY A 21 22.26 -5.95 8.18
CA GLY A 21 22.93 -4.68 8.50
C GLY A 21 22.77 -3.64 7.38
N ALA A 22 21.72 -3.76 6.55
CA ALA A 22 21.60 -3.01 5.31
C ALA A 22 21.14 -1.57 5.53
N LEU A 23 20.33 -1.33 6.57
CA LEU A 23 19.84 0.01 6.89
C LEU A 23 20.02 0.29 8.40
N PRO A 24 20.70 1.38 8.78
CA PRO A 24 20.74 1.81 10.17
C PRO A 24 19.33 2.28 10.62
N GLY A 25 19.07 2.23 11.92
CA GLY A 25 17.82 2.73 12.50
C GLY A 25 17.10 1.71 13.40
N SER A 26 16.01 2.17 14.02
CA SER A 26 15.21 1.36 14.95
C SER A 26 14.41 0.29 14.21
N VAL A 27 14.56 -0.97 14.62
CA VAL A 27 13.74 -2.10 14.12
C VAL A 27 12.25 -1.82 14.32
N ALA A 28 11.86 -1.18 15.43
CA ALA A 28 10.47 -0.85 15.69
C ALA A 28 9.94 0.20 14.70
N ALA A 29 10.75 1.20 14.34
CA ALA A 29 10.37 2.22 13.35
C ALA A 29 10.24 1.62 11.95
N LEU A 30 11.22 0.80 11.54
CA LEU A 30 11.20 0.10 10.25
C LEU A 30 10.06 -0.93 10.18
N TRP A 31 9.72 -1.58 11.30
CA TRP A 31 8.58 -2.47 11.39
C TRP A 31 7.27 -1.72 11.19
N GLY A 32 7.04 -0.63 11.93
CA GLY A 32 5.83 0.19 11.79
C GLY A 32 5.66 0.71 10.36
N LEU A 33 6.75 1.21 9.76
CA LEU A 33 6.76 1.64 8.38
C LEU A 33 6.46 0.48 7.40
N GLY A 34 7.16 -0.64 7.53
CA GLY A 34 6.96 -1.81 6.67
C GLY A 34 5.54 -2.35 6.76
N ALA A 35 4.96 -2.37 7.96
CA ALA A 35 3.56 -2.76 8.16
C ALA A 35 2.60 -1.77 7.49
N LEU A 36 2.82 -0.46 7.65
CA LEU A 36 1.96 0.55 7.03
C LEU A 36 2.02 0.52 5.50
N VAL A 37 3.23 0.38 4.91
CA VAL A 37 3.41 0.25 3.45
C VAL A 37 2.73 -1.02 2.94
N THR A 38 2.98 -2.16 3.59
CA THR A 38 2.39 -3.45 3.19
C THR A 38 0.87 -3.42 3.29
N PHE A 39 0.33 -2.84 4.37
CA PHE A 39 -1.11 -2.70 4.54
C PHE A 39 -1.72 -1.75 3.50
N SER A 40 -1.09 -0.59 3.26
CA SER A 40 -1.50 0.36 2.25
C SER A 40 -1.62 -0.28 0.86
N VAL A 41 -0.56 -0.96 0.41
CA VAL A 41 -0.54 -1.62 -0.91
C VAL A 41 -1.53 -2.78 -0.95
N GLY A 42 -1.58 -3.60 0.11
CA GLY A 42 -2.50 -4.74 0.20
C GLY A 42 -3.97 -4.31 0.16
N ALA A 43 -4.33 -3.25 0.90
CA ALA A 43 -5.71 -2.73 0.94
C ALA A 43 -6.16 -2.19 -0.42
N VAL A 44 -5.29 -1.46 -1.12
CA VAL A 44 -5.57 -0.98 -2.48
C VAL A 44 -5.70 -2.13 -3.47
N THR A 45 -4.83 -3.14 -3.35
CA THR A 45 -4.88 -4.33 -4.21
C THR A 45 -6.18 -5.09 -4.00
N LEU A 46 -6.62 -5.28 -2.75
CA LEU A 46 -7.91 -5.89 -2.45
C LEU A 46 -9.09 -5.07 -2.95
N ALA A 47 -9.05 -3.75 -2.80
CA ALA A 47 -10.09 -2.88 -3.33
C ALA A 47 -10.22 -3.03 -4.85
N LEU A 48 -9.10 -2.93 -5.57
CA LEU A 48 -9.11 -3.09 -7.03
C LEU A 48 -9.56 -4.49 -7.44
N GLN A 49 -9.13 -5.53 -6.73
CA GLN A 49 -9.61 -6.89 -6.95
C GLN A 49 -11.11 -7.02 -6.70
N GLY A 50 -11.66 -6.38 -5.66
CA GLY A 50 -13.09 -6.42 -5.36
C GLY A 50 -13.96 -5.75 -6.43
N PHE A 51 -13.43 -4.75 -7.15
CA PHE A 51 -14.17 -4.06 -8.22
C PHE A 51 -13.93 -4.63 -9.62
N PHE A 52 -12.75 -5.21 -9.87
CA PHE A 52 -12.30 -5.58 -11.22
C PHE A 52 -11.76 -7.02 -11.31
N ASP A 53 -11.99 -7.85 -10.29
CA ASP A 53 -11.48 -9.22 -10.18
C ASP A 53 -9.97 -9.31 -10.46
N VAL A 54 -9.55 -10.27 -11.29
CA VAL A 54 -8.15 -10.49 -11.66
C VAL A 54 -7.52 -9.28 -12.38
N VAL A 55 -8.31 -8.52 -13.13
CA VAL A 55 -7.83 -7.31 -13.83
C VAL A 55 -7.42 -6.25 -12.81
N GLY A 56 -8.11 -6.18 -11.67
CA GLY A 56 -7.76 -5.29 -10.56
C GLY A 56 -6.36 -5.54 -10.00
N ILE A 57 -5.92 -6.80 -9.96
CA ILE A 57 -4.56 -7.15 -9.54
C ILE A 57 -3.54 -6.58 -10.55
N GLY A 58 -3.82 -6.71 -11.85
CA GLY A 58 -2.98 -6.12 -12.90
C GLY A 58 -2.85 -4.60 -12.75
N LEU A 59 -3.95 -3.91 -12.45
CA LEU A 59 -3.94 -2.47 -12.19
C LEU A 59 -3.11 -2.10 -10.94
N ALA A 60 -3.23 -2.90 -9.88
CA ALA A 60 -2.42 -2.70 -8.67
C ALA A 60 -0.92 -2.85 -8.98
N ILE A 61 -0.53 -3.84 -9.78
CA ILE A 61 0.85 -4.05 -10.21
C ILE A 61 1.34 -2.86 -11.06
N LEU A 62 0.53 -2.39 -12.02
CA LEU A 62 0.88 -1.23 -12.84
C LEU A 62 1.13 0.01 -11.96
N LEU A 63 0.26 0.25 -10.98
CA LEU A 63 0.37 1.40 -10.09
C LEU A 63 1.57 1.28 -9.14
N VAL A 64 1.72 0.16 -8.44
CA VAL A 64 2.67 0.03 -7.32
C VAL A 64 4.05 -0.40 -7.81
N VAL A 65 4.11 -1.32 -8.77
CA VAL A 65 5.39 -1.88 -9.24
C VAL A 65 5.89 -1.09 -10.44
N VAL A 66 5.07 -0.97 -11.49
CA VAL A 66 5.53 -0.36 -12.75
C VAL A 66 5.71 1.14 -12.60
N ALA A 67 4.76 1.84 -11.99
CA ALA A 67 4.89 3.28 -11.75
C ALA A 67 5.60 3.61 -10.42
N GLY A 68 5.35 2.83 -9.38
CA GLY A 68 5.91 3.09 -8.06
C GLY A 68 7.42 2.86 -7.96
N ASN A 69 7.97 1.80 -8.57
CA ASN A 69 9.42 1.53 -8.45
C ASN A 69 10.31 2.61 -9.08
N PRO A 70 10.06 3.09 -10.33
CA PRO A 70 10.87 4.15 -10.93
C PRO A 70 10.75 5.48 -10.20
N SER A 71 9.61 5.73 -9.55
CA SER A 71 9.33 6.98 -8.83
C SER A 71 9.71 6.95 -7.35
N ALA A 72 10.09 5.78 -6.81
CA ALA A 72 10.37 5.60 -5.39
C ALA A 72 11.61 6.38 -4.90
N GLY A 73 12.53 6.72 -5.81
CA GLY A 73 13.77 7.43 -5.45
C GLY A 73 14.76 6.56 -4.65
N GLY A 74 14.69 5.23 -4.81
CA GLY A 74 15.56 4.26 -4.13
C GLY A 74 16.95 4.20 -4.75
N ALA A 75 17.05 3.81 -6.02
CA ALA A 75 18.32 3.69 -6.75
C ALA A 75 18.95 5.06 -7.09
N PHE A 76 18.11 6.05 -7.41
CA PHE A 76 18.52 7.42 -7.70
C PHE A 76 17.73 8.38 -6.81
N PRO A 77 18.35 9.47 -6.33
CA PRO A 77 17.63 10.47 -5.54
C PRO A 77 16.58 11.19 -6.41
N LEU A 78 15.51 11.68 -5.78
CA LEU A 78 14.37 12.34 -6.46
C LEU A 78 14.79 13.40 -7.50
N PRO A 79 15.75 14.30 -7.26
CA PRO A 79 16.15 15.33 -8.23
C PRO A 79 16.83 14.78 -9.51
N MET A 80 17.29 13.53 -9.49
CA MET A 80 17.91 12.87 -10.64
C MET A 80 16.92 12.04 -11.46
N LEU A 81 15.67 11.92 -11.01
CA LEU A 81 14.63 11.22 -11.75
C LEU A 81 14.11 12.09 -12.90
N PRO A 82 13.65 11.48 -14.01
CA PRO A 82 12.89 12.21 -15.01
C PRO A 82 11.70 12.97 -14.37
N PRO A 83 11.34 14.18 -14.86
CA PRO A 83 10.37 15.06 -14.19
C PRO A 83 9.03 14.39 -13.86
N PHE A 84 8.54 13.53 -14.76
CA PHE A 84 7.33 12.75 -14.55
C PHE A 84 7.40 11.90 -13.27
N TRP A 85 8.45 11.08 -13.14
CA TRP A 85 8.63 10.19 -11.99
C TRP A 85 8.87 10.96 -10.69
N ALA A 86 9.65 12.04 -10.75
CA ALA A 86 9.87 12.92 -9.61
C ALA A 86 8.58 13.55 -9.09
N SER A 87 7.65 13.89 -9.99
CA SER A 87 6.38 14.55 -9.63
C SER A 87 5.37 13.63 -8.96
N ILE A 88 5.23 12.39 -9.44
CA ILE A 88 4.22 11.44 -8.93
C ILE A 88 4.72 10.64 -7.72
N GLY A 89 6.03 10.39 -7.64
CA GLY A 89 6.63 9.51 -6.65
C GLY A 89 6.26 9.80 -5.20
N PRO A 90 6.33 11.07 -4.74
CA PRO A 90 5.98 11.42 -3.36
C PRO A 90 4.55 11.07 -2.96
N ALA A 91 3.63 10.99 -3.92
CA ALA A 91 2.23 10.65 -3.69
C ALA A 91 1.95 9.14 -3.74
N LEU A 92 2.91 8.31 -4.17
CA LEU A 92 2.76 6.85 -4.27
C LEU A 92 3.35 6.14 -3.04
N PRO A 93 2.77 5.00 -2.61
CA PRO A 93 3.27 4.29 -1.43
C PRO A 93 4.77 3.92 -1.49
N PRO A 94 5.33 3.47 -2.62
CA PRO A 94 6.77 3.19 -2.71
C PRO A 94 7.65 4.42 -2.49
N GLY A 95 7.27 5.59 -3.00
CA GLY A 95 8.04 6.83 -2.81
C GLY A 95 7.94 7.36 -1.38
N ALA A 96 6.73 7.41 -0.82
CA ALA A 96 6.53 7.79 0.57
C ALA A 96 7.25 6.83 1.54
N GLY A 97 7.20 5.53 1.27
CA GLY A 97 7.91 4.50 2.03
C GLY A 97 9.42 4.68 1.97
N THR A 98 9.97 4.87 0.78
CA THR A 98 11.42 5.05 0.56
C THR A 98 11.95 6.31 1.25
N TRP A 99 11.23 7.43 1.13
CA TRP A 99 11.60 8.66 1.84
C TRP A 99 11.60 8.45 3.36
N THR A 100 10.55 7.84 3.89
CA THR A 100 10.41 7.61 5.34
C THR A 100 11.49 6.67 5.88
N ALA A 101 11.79 5.58 5.16
CA ALA A 101 12.85 4.65 5.52
C ALA A 101 14.22 5.34 5.54
N ARG A 102 14.52 6.14 4.50
CA ARG A 102 15.75 6.94 4.44
C ARG A 102 15.81 7.95 5.60
N SER A 103 14.68 8.59 5.93
CA SER A 103 14.62 9.57 7.01
C SER A 103 14.87 8.93 8.38
N PHE A 104 14.26 7.79 8.68
CA PHE A 104 14.56 7.05 9.91
C PHE A 104 16.00 6.56 9.99
N ALA A 105 16.57 6.17 8.85
CA ALA A 105 17.92 5.62 8.82
C ALA A 105 19.01 6.68 8.95
N TYR A 106 18.84 7.84 8.31
CA TYR A 106 19.93 8.79 8.10
C TYR A 106 19.63 10.22 8.57
N PHE A 107 18.38 10.53 8.92
CA PHE A 107 17.94 11.90 9.21
C PHE A 107 17.07 11.99 10.48
N ASP A 108 17.22 11.04 11.41
CA ASP A 108 16.50 11.01 12.69
C ASP A 108 14.96 11.15 12.57
N GLY A 109 14.39 10.68 11.46
CA GLY A 109 12.95 10.78 11.20
C GLY A 109 12.46 12.19 10.84
N ASN A 110 13.33 13.08 10.36
CA ASN A 110 12.93 14.41 9.91
C ASN A 110 11.95 14.39 8.71
N ALA A 111 10.99 15.30 8.69
CA ALA A 111 10.03 15.49 7.59
C ALA A 111 9.28 14.22 7.15
N VAL A 112 8.92 13.32 8.09
CA VAL A 112 8.19 12.08 7.79
C VAL A 112 6.66 12.22 7.83
N LEU A 113 6.12 13.29 8.42
CA LEU A 113 4.67 13.43 8.59
C LEU A 113 3.91 13.39 7.25
N GLY A 114 4.35 14.15 6.25
CA GLY A 114 3.71 14.16 4.93
C GLY A 114 3.68 12.77 4.27
N PRO A 115 4.82 12.09 4.10
CA PRO A 115 4.89 10.72 3.60
C PRO A 115 4.06 9.71 4.41
N LEU A 116 4.05 9.81 5.74
CA LEU A 116 3.20 8.96 6.59
C LEU A 116 1.71 9.21 6.35
N LEU A 117 1.30 10.47 6.14
CA LEU A 117 -0.07 10.81 5.78
C LEU A 117 -0.45 10.27 4.39
N VAL A 118 0.46 10.28 3.42
CA VAL A 118 0.25 9.66 2.11
C VAL A 118 -0.02 8.16 2.27
N LEU A 119 0.83 7.45 3.02
CA LEU A 119 0.64 6.02 3.28
C LEU A 119 -0.67 5.74 4.04
N ALA A 120 -0.99 6.56 5.04
CA ALA A 120 -2.25 6.45 5.78
C ALA A 120 -3.47 6.71 4.88
N ALA A 121 -3.40 7.68 3.96
CA ALA A 121 -4.47 7.99 3.02
C ALA A 121 -4.72 6.81 2.05
N TRP A 122 -3.67 6.19 1.51
CA TRP A 122 -3.80 5.00 0.68
C TRP A 122 -4.35 3.81 1.46
N ALA A 123 -3.87 3.58 2.69
CA ALA A 123 -4.40 2.54 3.58
C ALA A 123 -5.88 2.74 3.88
N LEU A 124 -6.29 3.97 4.21
CA LEU A 124 -7.67 4.32 4.50
C LEU A 124 -8.54 4.16 3.26
N ALA A 125 -8.13 4.75 2.12
CA ALA A 125 -8.86 4.67 0.86
C ALA A 125 -9.04 3.21 0.41
N GLY A 126 -7.96 2.42 0.40
CA GLY A 126 -8.03 1.00 0.05
C GLY A 126 -8.94 0.21 0.99
N SER A 127 -8.91 0.50 2.30
CA SER A 127 -9.77 -0.18 3.27
C SER A 127 -11.25 0.16 3.05
N VAL A 128 -11.57 1.45 2.88
CA VAL A 128 -12.93 1.93 2.61
C VAL A 128 -13.45 1.34 1.31
N LEU A 129 -12.66 1.38 0.24
CA LEU A 129 -13.04 0.83 -1.06
C LEU A 129 -13.23 -0.69 -1.01
N THR A 130 -12.38 -1.43 -0.29
CA THR A 130 -12.55 -2.88 -0.09
C THR A 130 -13.85 -3.19 0.66
N MET A 131 -14.20 -2.38 1.66
CA MET A 131 -15.48 -2.55 2.37
C MET A 131 -16.67 -2.26 1.47
N LEU A 132 -16.58 -1.25 0.60
CA LEU A 132 -17.62 -0.91 -0.36
C LEU A 132 -17.82 -2.00 -1.42
N SER A 133 -16.75 -2.61 -1.93
CA SER A 133 -16.85 -3.73 -2.88
C SER A 133 -17.44 -4.99 -2.25
N ALA A 134 -17.30 -5.16 -0.93
CA ALA A 134 -17.80 -6.31 -0.19
C ALA A 134 -19.30 -6.22 0.16
N VAL A 135 -19.96 -5.09 -0.08
CA VAL A 135 -21.41 -4.96 0.17
C VAL A 135 -22.16 -5.79 -0.88
N PRO A 136 -22.87 -6.87 -0.49
CA PRO A 136 -23.64 -7.65 -1.44
C PRO A 136 -24.74 -6.76 -2.03
N HIS A 137 -24.83 -6.71 -3.37
CA HIS A 137 -26.08 -6.28 -3.99
C HIS A 137 -27.13 -7.28 -3.57
N ARG A 138 -27.97 -6.90 -2.60
CA ARG A 138 -29.17 -7.63 -2.23
C ARG A 138 -30.08 -7.58 -3.44
N GLU A 139 -29.89 -8.53 -4.35
CA GLU A 139 -30.88 -8.83 -5.37
C GLU A 139 -32.20 -9.02 -4.63
N ARG A 140 -33.15 -8.16 -4.97
CA ARG A 140 -34.55 -8.32 -4.62
C ARG A 140 -35.01 -9.65 -5.23
N ASN A 141 -34.79 -10.74 -4.52
CA ASN A 141 -35.60 -11.94 -4.64
C ASN A 141 -36.96 -11.63 -4.01
N GLU A 142 -37.70 -10.73 -4.65
CA GLU A 142 -39.14 -10.57 -4.44
C GLU A 142 -39.83 -11.15 -5.67
N GLU A 143 -40.43 -12.32 -5.42
CA GLU A 143 -41.75 -12.70 -5.92
C GLU A 143 -41.88 -13.03 -7.41
N GLY A 144 -41.72 -14.32 -7.73
CA GLY A 144 -42.67 -14.97 -8.63
C GLY A 144 -43.77 -15.62 -7.79
N PRO A 145 -45.01 -15.12 -7.78
CA PRO A 145 -46.14 -15.85 -7.20
C PRO A 145 -46.27 -17.22 -7.86
N THR A 146 -46.00 -18.29 -7.11
CA THR A 146 -46.46 -19.63 -7.50
C THR A 146 -47.97 -19.66 -7.29
N ALA A 147 -48.72 -19.32 -8.34
CA ALA A 147 -50.16 -19.51 -8.38
C ALA A 147 -50.49 -21.01 -8.26
N PRO A 148 -51.56 -21.38 -7.52
CA PRO A 148 -51.97 -22.77 -7.39
C PRO A 148 -52.73 -23.20 -8.65
N THR A 149 -52.34 -24.32 -9.27
CA THR A 149 -53.20 -25.04 -10.21
C THR A 149 -53.48 -26.43 -9.66
N SER A 150 -54.76 -26.58 -9.28
CA SER A 150 -55.59 -27.78 -9.12
C SER A 150 -55.08 -29.09 -9.70
#